data_AF-A0A5J4JKA0-F1
#
_entry.id   AF-A0A5J4JKA0-F1
#
_cell.length_a   1.000
_cell.length_b   1.000
_cell.length_c   1.000
_cell.angle_alpha   90.00
_cell.angle_beta   90.00
_cell.angle_gamma   90.00
#
_symmetry.space_group_name_H-M   'P 1'
#
loop_
_entity.id
_entity.type
_entity.pdbx_description
1 polymer ?
#
loop_
_entity_poly.entity_id
_entity_poly.type
_entity_poly.pdbx_seq_one_letter_code
_entity_poly.pdbx_strand_id
1 'polypeptide(L)' 'MQLTEEEVVEYCRQYLSSYKKTRKVIFADEIPRTPSGKVQKFKLREQFGAG' A
#
# COMPACT_ATOMS: atom_id res chain seq x y z
N MET A 1 10.75 -15.37 -7.90
CA MET A 1 10.89 -13.91 -8.12
C MET A 1 9.79 -13.24 -7.31
N GLN A 2 10.13 -12.39 -6.35
CA GLN A 2 9.17 -11.73 -5.44
C GLN A 2 9.38 -10.23 -5.57
N LEU A 3 8.28 -9.49 -5.63
CA LEU A 3 8.29 -8.03 -5.76
C LEU A 3 8.74 -7.41 -4.43
N THR A 4 9.70 -6.49 -4.47
CA THR A 4 10.18 -5.78 -3.28
C THR A 4 9.56 -4.39 -3.12
N GLU A 5 9.70 -3.81 -1.93
CA GLU A 5 9.26 -2.44 -1.66
C GLU A 5 10.04 -1.43 -2.51
N GLU A 6 11.35 -1.62 -2.67
CA GLU A 6 12.21 -0.75 -3.46
C GLU A 6 11.80 -0.72 -4.93
N GLU A 7 11.44 -1.87 -5.50
CA GLU A 7 10.98 -1.97 -6.89
C GLU A 7 9.69 -1.17 -7.11
N VAL A 8 8.75 -1.25 -6.17
CA VAL A 8 7.49 -0.47 -6.22
C VAL A 8 7.77 1.03 -6.10
N VAL A 9 8.65 1.42 -5.18
CA VAL A 9 9.02 2.83 -4.99
C VAL A 9 9.75 3.38 -6.22
N GLU A 10 10.67 2.62 -6.81
CA GLU A 10 11.42 3.03 -7.99
C GLU A 10 10.51 3.15 -9.21
N TYR A 11 9.55 2.24 -9.37
CA TYR A 11 8.50 2.40 -10.38
C TYR A 11 7.71 3.70 -10.17
N CYS A 12 7.27 4.00 -8.94
CA CYS A 12 6.60 5.27 -8.64
C CYS A 12 7.49 6.50 -8.92
N ARG A 13 8.82 6.42 -8.74
CA ARG A 13 9.75 7.54 -9.01
C ARG A 13 9.78 7.95 -10.49
N GLN A 14 9.61 6.99 -11.39
CA GLN A 14 9.65 7.26 -12.84
C GLN A 14 8.43 8.04 -13.33
N TYR A 15 7.27 7.87 -12.68
CA TYR A 15 6.00 8.42 -13.14
C TYR A 15 5.38 9.47 -12.20
N LEU A 16 5.83 9.57 -10.94
CA LEU A 16 5.26 10.47 -9.94
C LEU A 16 6.29 11.48 -9.43
N SER A 17 5.82 12.72 -9.23
CA SER A 17 6.60 13.76 -8.55
C SER A 17 6.92 13.38 -7.11
N SER A 18 7.96 13.99 -6.54
CA SER A 18 8.62 13.43 -5.37
C SER A 18 7.76 13.30 -4.12
N TYR A 19 6.79 14.20 -3.98
CA TYR A 19 5.86 14.24 -2.85
C TYR A 19 4.69 13.25 -2.99
N LYS A 20 4.42 12.72 -4.19
CA LYS A 20 3.33 11.77 -4.45
C LYS A 20 3.76 10.31 -4.32
N LYS A 21 5.07 10.06 -4.21
CA LYS A 21 5.60 8.71 -4.08
C LYS A 21 5.11 8.08 -2.77
N THR A 22 4.77 6.81 -2.82
CA THR A 22 4.46 6.02 -1.64
C THR A 22 5.68 5.97 -0.72
N ARG A 23 5.48 6.21 0.59
CA ARG A 23 6.56 6.20 1.60
C ARG A 23 6.79 4.83 2.26
N LYS A 24 5.77 3.97 2.20
CA LYS A 24 5.77 2.64 2.81
C LYS A 24 4.92 1.71 1.96
N VAL A 25 5.48 0.56 1.59
CA VAL A 25 4.78 -0.50 0.86
C VAL A 25 4.68 -1.71 1.78
N ILE A 26 3.47 -2.24 1.94
CA ILE A 26 3.22 -3.40 2.79
C ILE A 26 2.54 -4.44 1.93
N PHE A 27 3.15 -5.62 1.87
CA PHE A 27 2.56 -6.79 1.23
C PHE A 27 1.73 -7.54 2.27
N ALA A 28 0.49 -7.83 1.93
CA ALA A 28 -0.45 -8.56 2.75
C ALA A 28 -1.18 -9.57 1.86
N ASP A 29 -1.54 -10.72 2.43
CA ASP A 29 -2.23 -11.78 1.70
C ASP A 29 -3.62 -11.34 1.21
N GLU A 30 -4.28 -10.44 1.96
CA GLU A 30 -5.58 -9.91 1.61
C GLU A 30 -5.82 -8.46 2.04
N ILE A 31 -6.75 -7.81 1.35
CA ILE A 31 -7.25 -6.48 1.72
C ILE A 31 -8.59 -6.67 2.43
N PRO A 32 -8.77 -6.20 3.68
CA PRO A 32 -10.01 -6.36 4.41
C PRO A 32 -11.15 -5.63 3.69
N ARG A 33 -12.23 -6.36 3.41
CA ARG A 33 -13.40 -5.87 2.67
C ARG A 33 -14.70 -6.16 3.40
N THR A 34 -15.74 -5.38 3.12
CA THR A 34 -17.11 -5.67 3.55
C THR A 34 -17.68 -6.87 2.78
N PRO A 35 -18.80 -7.47 3.22
CA PRO A 35 -19.50 -8.50 2.41
C PRO A 35 -19.88 -8.01 1.01
N SER A 36 -20.10 -6.70 0.84
CA SER A 36 -20.33 -6.05 -0.45
C SER A 36 -19.05 -5.68 -1.22
N GLY A 37 -17.87 -6.08 -0.74
CA GLY A 37 -16.57 -5.92 -1.42
C GLY A 37 -15.86 -4.57 -1.20
N LYS A 38 -16.44 -3.64 -0.45
CA LYS A 38 -15.83 -2.32 -0.19
C LYS A 38 -14.63 -2.44 0.74
N VAL A 39 -13.53 -1.76 0.45
CA VAL A 39 -12.32 -1.77 1.30
C VAL A 39 -12.59 -1.13 2.66
N GLN A 40 -12.27 -1.84 3.73
CA GLN A 40 -12.39 -1.37 5.10
C GLN A 40 -11.12 -0.58 5.51
N LYS A 41 -11.03 0.68 5.08
CA LYS A 41 -9.86 1.54 5.34
C LYS A 41 -9.54 1.74 6.82
N PHE A 42 -10.51 1.60 7.73
CA PHE A 42 -10.25 1.71 9.17
C PHE A 42 -9.44 0.51 9.69
N LYS A 43 -9.78 -0.72 9.27
CA LYS A 43 -9.00 -1.92 9.60
C LYS A 43 -7.58 -1.86 9.05
N LEU A 44 -7.42 -1.37 7.82
CA LEU A 44 -6.10 -1.14 7.25
C LEU A 44 -5.27 -0.14 8.07
N ARG A 45 -5.90 0.92 8.59
CA ARG A 45 -5.22 1.90 9.45
C ARG A 45 -4.91 1.33 10.84
N GLU A 46 -5.75 0.47 11.39
CA GLU A 46 -5.49 -0.20 12.66
C GLU A 46 -4.34 -1.21 12.54
N GLN A 47 -4.29 -1.98 11.45
CA GLN A 47 -3.26 -2.99 11.20
C GLN A 47 -1.92 -2.40 10.79
N PHE A 48 -1.93 -1.32 10.00
CA PHE A 48 -0.74 -0.84 9.29
C PHE A 48 -0.48 0.66 9.40
N GLY A 49 -1.42 1.42 9.98
CA GLY A 49 -1.25 2.84 10.22
C GLY A 49 -0.10 3.07 11.18
N ALA A 50 0.89 3.84 10.75
CA ALA A 50 1.74 4.55 11.69
C ALA A 50 0.90 5.66 12.33
N GLY A 51 0.98 5.80 13.65
CA GLY A 51 0.35 6.91 14.38
C GLY A 51 0.75 8.28 13.85
#